data_AF-A0A9P7FIA1-F1
#
_entry.id   AF-A0A9P7FIA1-F1
#
_cell.length_a   1.000
_cell.length_b   1.000
_cell.length_c   1.000
_cell.angle_alpha   90.00
_cell.angle_beta   90.00
_cell.angle_gamma   90.00
#
_symmetry.space_group_name_H-M   'P 1'
#
loop_
_entity.id
_entity.type
_entity.pdbx_description
1 polymer ?
#
loop_
_entity_poly.entity_id
_entity_poly.type
_entity_poly.pdbx_seq_one_letter_code
_entity_poly.pdbx_strand_id
1 'polypeptide(L)'
;HIFTSPSSAYGGETRATRTCNAALHDMTTVEAVHIAYGCLQVRFGISAKNAWSEIDGAFNYREFYNNIIELIEDSPDPEWKEDLLKAWNV
;
A
#
# COMPACT_ATOMS: atom_id res chain seq x y z
N HIS A 1 5.16 7.54 -1.31
CA HIS A 1 5.81 6.31 -1.80
C HIS A 1 5.90 5.34 -0.64
N ILE A 2 5.06 4.31 -0.65
CA ILE A 2 4.92 3.37 0.49
C ILE A 2 5.91 2.20 0.37
N PHE A 3 6.28 1.83 -0.86
CA PHE A 3 7.21 0.72 -1.13
C PHE A 3 8.55 1.16 -1.72
N THR A 4 8.72 2.46 -1.94
CA THR A 4 9.95 3.03 -2.50
C THR A 4 10.44 4.14 -1.60
N SER A 5 11.73 4.12 -1.32
CA SER A 5 12.41 5.21 -0.63
C SER A 5 12.23 6.51 -1.43
N PRO A 6 12.09 7.68 -0.79
CA PRO A 6 11.98 8.96 -1.51
C PRO A 6 13.10 9.17 -2.54
N SER A 7 14.29 8.61 -2.26
CA SER A 7 15.48 8.65 -3.11
C SER A 7 15.43 7.80 -4.38
N SER A 8 14.52 6.83 -4.49
CA SER A 8 14.37 6.01 -5.70
C SER A 8 13.27 6.53 -6.63
N ALA A 9 12.38 7.40 -6.13
CA ALA A 9 11.31 8.02 -6.91
C ALA A 9 11.80 9.20 -7.78
N TYR A 10 12.81 9.92 -7.28
CA TYR A 10 13.55 10.93 -8.04
C TYR A 10 14.88 10.32 -8.42
N GLY A 11 15.11 9.98 -9.69
CA GLY A 11 16.27 9.22 -10.20
C GLY A 11 17.65 9.90 -10.07
N GLY A 12 18.00 10.37 -8.87
CA GLY A 12 19.34 10.78 -8.48
C GLY A 12 20.08 9.65 -7.77
N GLU A 13 21.42 9.75 -7.71
CA GLU A 13 22.29 8.74 -7.10
C GLU A 13 21.81 8.31 -5.70
N THR A 14 21.46 7.04 -5.59
CA THR A 14 20.82 6.47 -4.41
C THR A 14 21.84 6.29 -3.29
N ARG A 15 21.92 7.26 -2.37
CA ARG A 15 22.54 7.06 -1.05
C ARG A 15 21.48 6.61 -0.05
N ALA A 16 21.00 5.38 -0.18
CA ALA A 16 20.18 4.76 0.85
C ALA A 16 21.10 4.20 1.95
N THR A 17 21.21 4.89 3.09
CA THR A 17 21.87 4.35 4.30
C THR A 17 20.99 3.36 5.07
N ARG A 18 19.75 3.14 4.62
CA ARG A 18 18.81 2.15 5.15
C ARG A 18 18.12 1.43 3.99
N THR A 19 18.19 0.11 3.99
CA THR A 19 17.38 -0.78 3.16
C THR A 19 15.90 -0.43 3.32
N CYS A 20 15.13 -0.43 2.23
CA CYS A 20 13.69 -0.21 2.30
C CYS A 20 13.02 -1.36 3.08
N ASN A 21 11.87 -1.11 3.71
CA ASN A 21 11.17 -2.14 4.49
C ASN A 21 10.85 -3.38 3.64
N ALA A 22 10.60 -3.23 2.34
CA ALA A 22 10.41 -4.35 1.44
C ALA A 22 11.68 -5.24 1.34
N ALA A 23 12.85 -4.64 1.18
CA ALA A 23 14.13 -5.35 1.17
C ALA A 23 14.53 -5.91 2.55
N LEU A 24 14.07 -5.29 3.64
CA LEU A 24 14.27 -5.81 5.01
C LEU A 24 13.39 -7.02 5.32
N HIS A 25 12.25 -7.13 4.66
CA HIS A 25 11.27 -8.20 4.87
C HIS A 25 11.25 -9.22 3.72
N ASP A 26 12.25 -9.21 2.83
CA ASP A 26 12.32 -10.05 1.63
C ASP A 26 11.01 -10.05 0.81
N MET A 27 10.32 -8.91 0.80
CA MET A 27 9.10 -8.73 0.01
C MET A 27 9.48 -8.61 -1.46
N THR A 28 9.39 -9.73 -2.18
CA THR A 28 9.68 -9.82 -3.62
C THR A 28 8.45 -9.55 -4.48
N THR A 29 7.25 -9.62 -3.90
CA THR A 29 5.98 -9.38 -4.60
C THR A 29 4.99 -8.59 -3.75
N VAL A 30 4.36 -7.60 -4.38
CA VAL A 30 3.20 -6.87 -3.88
C VAL A 30 1.95 -7.69 -4.17
N GLU A 31 1.10 -7.81 -3.14
CA GLU A 31 -0.16 -8.56 -3.15
C GLU A 31 -1.30 -7.60 -2.75
N ALA A 32 -2.56 -8.02 -2.88
CA ALA A 32 -3.72 -7.21 -2.53
C ALA A 32 -3.64 -6.62 -1.11
N VAL A 33 -3.14 -7.41 -0.14
CA VAL A 33 -2.93 -6.99 1.27
C VAL A 33 -1.99 -5.79 1.40
N HIS A 34 -0.95 -5.74 0.56
CA HIS A 34 0.04 -4.68 0.55
C HIS A 34 -0.54 -3.39 -0.05
N ILE A 35 -1.34 -3.52 -1.12
CA ILE A 35 -2.06 -2.40 -1.74
C ILE A 35 -3.10 -1.83 -0.76
N ALA A 36 -3.89 -2.70 -0.13
CA ALA A 36 -4.88 -2.32 0.88
C ALA A 36 -4.25 -1.56 2.06
N TYR A 37 -3.09 -2.04 2.54
CA TYR A 37 -2.34 -1.34 3.58
C TYR A 37 -1.89 0.04 3.11
N GLY A 38 -1.43 0.15 1.86
CA GLY A 38 -1.05 1.43 1.27
C GLY A 38 -2.21 2.43 1.22
N CYS A 39 -3.39 2.00 0.78
CA CYS A 39 -4.60 2.82 0.75
C CYS A 39 -5.02 3.27 2.16
N LEU A 40 -4.93 2.38 3.15
CA LEU A 40 -5.22 2.68 4.54
C LEU A 40 -4.26 3.76 5.10
N GLN A 41 -2.96 3.66 4.79
CA GLN A 41 -1.98 4.66 5.19
C GLN A 41 -2.22 6.03 4.53
N VAL A 42 -2.58 6.06 3.23
CA VAL A 42 -2.96 7.31 2.54
C VAL A 42 -4.19 7.94 3.19
N ARG A 43 -5.23 7.14 3.48
CA ARG A 43 -6.44 7.62 4.15
C ARG A 43 -6.13 8.20 5.52
N PHE A 44 -5.31 7.52 6.31
CA PHE A 44 -4.88 8.01 7.62
C PHE A 44 -4.10 9.32 7.50
N GLY A 45 -3.17 9.43 6.53
CA GLY A 45 -2.41 10.65 6.29
C GLY A 45 -3.25 11.85 5.83
N ILE A 46 -4.39 11.61 5.18
CA ILE A 46 -5.37 12.66 4.83
C ILE A 46 -6.26 13.01 6.04
N SER A 47 -6.42 12.10 6.99
CA SER A 47 -7.23 12.35 8.19
C SER A 47 -6.57 13.42 9.08
N ALA A 48 -7.38 14.25 9.75
CA ALA A 48 -6.89 15.22 10.72
C ALA A 48 -6.45 14.57 12.06
N LYS A 49 -6.31 13.23 12.11
CA LYS A 49 -5.96 12.52 13.33
C LYS A 49 -4.46 12.52 13.56
N ASN A 50 -4.09 12.83 14.79
CA ASN A 50 -2.71 12.74 15.26
C ASN A 50 -2.37 11.36 15.87
N ALA A 51 -3.36 10.47 15.99
CA ALA A 51 -3.20 9.15 16.58
C ALA A 51 -4.08 8.12 15.84
N TRP A 52 -3.53 6.92 15.71
CA TRP A 52 -4.24 5.79 15.11
C TRP A 52 -5.39 5.30 16.00
N SER A 53 -6.51 4.99 15.37
CA SER A 53 -7.66 4.30 15.99
C SER A 53 -8.39 3.49 14.92
N GLU A 54 -8.87 2.30 15.25
CA GLU A 54 -9.59 1.44 14.29
C GLU A 54 -10.85 2.10 13.72
N ILE A 55 -11.54 2.91 14.54
CA ILE A 55 -12.74 3.65 14.16
C ILE A 55 -12.44 5.15 14.19
N ASP A 56 -12.77 5.84 13.11
CA ASP A 56 -12.67 7.28 12.96
C ASP A 56 -14.03 7.89 12.59
N GLY A 57 -14.78 8.29 13.62
CA GLY A 57 -16.16 8.75 13.44
C GLY A 57 -17.02 7.63 12.85
N ALA A 58 -17.49 7.82 11.62
CA ALA A 58 -18.26 6.83 10.88
C ALA A 58 -17.39 5.89 10.01
N PHE A 59 -16.08 6.07 10.00
CA PHE A 59 -15.17 5.30 9.15
C PHE A 59 -14.44 4.21 9.92
N ASN A 60 -14.50 2.97 9.45
CA ASN A 60 -13.77 1.85 10.03
C ASN A 60 -12.57 1.49 9.14
N TYR A 61 -11.35 1.67 9.65
CA TYR A 61 -10.14 1.39 8.89
C TYR A 61 -9.94 -0.10 8.60
N ARG A 62 -10.38 -0.98 9.51
CA ARG A 62 -10.30 -2.42 9.32
C ARG A 62 -11.28 -2.90 8.25
N GLU A 63 -12.50 -2.38 8.27
CA GLU A 63 -13.49 -2.67 7.24
C GLU A 63 -13.03 -2.14 5.89
N PHE A 64 -12.51 -0.92 5.83
CA PHE A 64 -11.93 -0.36 4.60
C PHE A 64 -10.79 -1.20 4.04
N TYR A 65 -9.89 -1.68 4.90
CA TYR A 65 -8.80 -2.55 4.49
C TYR A 65 -9.30 -3.86 3.88
N ASN A 66 -10.25 -4.53 4.56
CA ASN A 66 -10.84 -5.77 4.06
C ASN A 66 -11.60 -5.53 2.73
N ASN A 67 -12.36 -4.45 2.63
CA ASN A 67 -13.11 -4.12 1.41
C ASN A 67 -12.18 -3.90 0.20
N ILE A 68 -10.97 -3.36 0.40
CA ILE A 68 -10.00 -3.24 -0.70
C ILE A 68 -9.44 -4.60 -1.10
N ILE A 69 -9.18 -5.49 -0.13
CA ILE A 69 -8.73 -6.84 -0.46
C ILE A 69 -9.82 -7.56 -1.25
N GLU A 70 -11.06 -7.54 -0.78
CA GLU A 70 -12.21 -8.14 -1.48
C GLU A 70 -12.40 -7.53 -2.87
N LEU A 71 -12.27 -6.21 -3.01
CA LEU A 71 -12.32 -5.53 -4.32
C LEU A 71 -11.28 -6.07 -5.30
N ILE A 72 -10.07 -6.38 -4.84
CA ILE A 72 -8.98 -6.85 -5.68
C ILE A 72 -9.08 -8.36 -5.93
N GLU A 73 -9.34 -9.15 -4.89
CA GLU A 73 -9.34 -10.60 -4.94
C GLU A 73 -10.60 -11.16 -5.61
N ASP A 74 -11.77 -10.59 -5.31
CA ASP A 74 -13.08 -11.03 -5.82
C ASP A 74 -13.53 -10.24 -7.06
N SER A 75 -12.60 -9.53 -7.72
CA SER A 75 -12.90 -8.82 -8.97
C SER A 75 -13.47 -9.80 -10.02
N PRO A 76 -14.63 -9.48 -10.65
CA PRO A 76 -15.15 -10.28 -11.75
C PRO A 76 -14.29 -10.18 -13.01
N ASP A 77 -13.38 -9.21 -13.06
CA ASP A 77 -12.41 -9.00 -14.12
C ASP A 77 -11.01 -9.44 -13.65
N PRO A 78 -10.53 -10.63 -14.07
CA PRO A 78 -9.21 -11.12 -13.70
C PRO A 78 -8.08 -10.38 -14.44
N GLU A 79 -8.32 -9.82 -15.63
CA GLU A 79 -7.32 -9.06 -16.39
C GLU A 79 -6.98 -7.76 -15.66
N TRP A 80 -8.01 -7.08 -15.13
CA TRP A 80 -7.81 -5.91 -14.29
C TRP A 80 -6.94 -6.19 -13.06
N LYS A 81 -7.17 -7.33 -12.39
CA LYS A 81 -6.38 -7.74 -11.21
C LYS A 81 -4.91 -7.98 -11.59
N GLU A 82 -4.68 -8.71 -12.67
CA GLU A 82 -3.32 -9.01 -13.15
C GLU A 82 -2.58 -7.74 -13.57
N ASP A 83 -3.23 -6.85 -14.31
CA ASP A 83 -2.66 -5.57 -14.72
C ASP A 83 -2.35 -4.68 -13.52
N LEU A 84 -3.26 -4.64 -12.53
CA LEU A 84 -3.02 -3.94 -11.27
C LEU A 84 -1.77 -4.51 -10.59
N LEU A 85 -1.73 -5.81 -10.29
CA LEU A 85 -0.60 -6.41 -9.59
C LEU A 85 0.72 -6.23 -10.37
N LYS A 86 0.68 -6.31 -11.70
CA LYS A 86 1.84 -6.06 -12.55
C LYS A 86 2.33 -4.60 -12.46
N ALA A 87 1.42 -3.63 -12.45
CA ALA A 87 1.77 -2.22 -12.30
C ALA A 87 2.41 -1.90 -10.93
N TRP A 88 2.09 -2.68 -9.89
CA TRP A 88 2.67 -2.52 -8.55
C TRP A 88 3.97 -3.31 -8.33
N ASN A 89 4.28 -4.29 -9.18
CA ASN A 89 5.46 -5.18 -9.08
C ASN A 89 6.59 -4.80 -10.05
N VAL A 90 6.79 -3.50 -10.32
CA VAL A 90 7.80 -3.00 -11.27
C VAL A 90 9.20 -2.92 -10.66
#